data_AF-A0A7C5NFW2-F1
#
_entry.id   AF-A0A7C5NFW2-F1
#
_cell.length_a   1.000
_cell.length_b   1.000
_cell.length_c   1.000
_cell.angle_alpha   90.00
_cell.angle_beta   90.00
_cell.angle_gamma   90.00
#
_symmetry.space_group_name_H-M   'P 1'
#
loop_
_entity.id
_entity.type
_entity.pdbx_description
1 polymer ?
#
loop_
_entity_poly.entity_id
_entity_poly.type
_entity_poly.pdbx_seq_one_letter_code
_entity_poly.pdbx_strand_id
1 'polypeptide(L)'
;KDTIHLTDLATDSLMFPVYEIIDGHELNILYRPKNVIKVEDYLGAQGRYRHLFKPENKHVIERIQKDIDENWAMLQRREEARI
;
A
#
# COMPACT_ATOMS: atom_id res chain seq x y z
N LYS A 1 11.12 8.88 16.79
CA LYS A 1 11.24 9.69 15.55
C LYS A 1 10.82 8.86 14.33
N ASP A 2 11.07 7.55 14.32
CA ASP A 2 10.76 6.68 13.18
C ASP A 2 9.27 6.32 12.98
N THR A 3 8.39 6.57 13.96
CA THR A 3 6.97 6.19 13.86
C THR A 3 6.23 6.94 12.75
N ILE A 4 6.43 8.25 12.62
CA ILE A 4 5.79 9.06 11.58
C ILE A 4 6.35 8.71 10.20
N HIS A 5 7.67 8.50 10.12
CA HIS A 5 8.28 8.08 8.87
C HIS A 5 7.75 6.72 8.39
N LEU A 6 7.52 5.77 9.31
CA LEU A 6 6.95 4.48 8.96
C LEU A 6 5.50 4.59 8.47
N THR A 7 4.71 5.52 9.03
CA THR A 7 3.35 5.78 8.53
C THR A 7 3.37 6.38 7.14
N ASP A 8 4.33 7.26 6.84
CA ASP A 8 4.49 7.83 5.49
C ASP A 8 4.87 6.73 4.48
N LEU A 9 5.81 5.84 4.81
CA LEU A 9 6.17 4.70 3.96
C LEU A 9 4.98 3.75 3.71
N ALA A 10 4.12 3.57 4.72
CA ALA A 10 2.95 2.69 4.62
C ALA A 10 1.92 3.20 3.60
N THR A 11 1.68 4.52 3.59
CA THR A 11 0.73 5.15 2.67
C THR A 11 1.35 5.41 1.30
N ASP A 12 2.62 5.81 1.22
CA ASP A 12 3.33 6.09 -0.03
C ASP A 12 3.61 4.82 -0.85
N SER A 13 3.76 3.66 -0.19
CA SER A 13 3.85 2.36 -0.87
C SER A 13 2.50 1.79 -1.26
N LEU A 14 1.40 2.46 -0.91
CA LEU A 14 0.02 1.97 -1.07
C LEU A 14 -0.28 0.64 -0.35
N MET A 15 0.60 0.18 0.53
CA MET A 15 0.33 -0.97 1.41
C MET A 15 -0.90 -0.70 2.29
N PHE A 16 -1.07 0.56 2.71
CA PHE A 16 -2.22 1.04 3.46
C PHE A 16 -2.81 2.28 2.76
N PRO A 17 -3.63 2.10 1.72
CA PRO A 17 -4.28 3.22 1.05
C PRO A 17 -5.30 3.88 1.98
N VAL A 18 -5.42 5.21 1.91
CA VAL A 18 -6.33 5.98 2.77
C VAL A 18 -7.54 6.43 1.95
N TYR A 19 -8.70 5.91 2.31
CA TYR A 19 -9.99 6.23 1.71
C TYR A 19 -11.09 6.14 2.78
N GLU A 20 -12.24 6.72 2.48
CA GLU A 20 -13.47 6.59 3.27
C GLU A 20 -14.57 5.90 2.45
N ILE A 21 -15.53 5.30 3.16
CA ILE A 21 -16.77 4.80 2.59
C ILE A 21 -17.92 5.64 3.14
N ILE A 22 -18.55 6.43 2.28
CA ILE A 22 -19.64 7.34 2.59
C ILE A 22 -20.96 6.58 2.43
N ASP A 23 -21.82 6.68 3.45
CA ASP A 23 -23.15 6.04 3.49
C ASP A 23 -23.14 4.55 3.11
N GLY A 24 -22.04 3.86 3.46
CA GLY A 24 -21.88 2.42 3.27
C GLY A 24 -21.58 1.95 1.84
N HIS A 25 -21.45 2.84 0.86
CA HIS A 25 -21.25 2.45 -0.54
C HIS A 25 -20.22 3.30 -1.28
N GLU A 26 -20.37 4.64 -1.29
CA GLU A 26 -19.50 5.53 -2.07
C GLU A 26 -18.08 5.53 -1.51
N LEU A 27 -17.10 5.20 -2.35
CA LEU A 27 -15.69 5.21 -1.99
C LEU A 27 -15.05 6.54 -2.40
N ASN A 28 -14.39 7.22 -1.46
CA ASN A 28 -13.62 8.45 -1.70
C ASN A 28 -12.18 8.28 -1.20
N ILE A 29 -11.20 8.36 -2.09
CA ILE A 29 -9.77 8.24 -1.82
C ILE A 29 -9.25 9.58 -1.29
N LEU A 30 -8.78 9.55 -0.04
CA LEU A 30 -8.36 10.75 0.69
C LEU A 30 -6.89 11.09 0.46
N TYR A 31 -6.06 10.10 0.12
CA TYR A 31 -4.63 10.30 -0.10
C TYR A 31 -4.15 9.62 -1.37
N ARG A 32 -3.46 10.40 -2.21
CA ARG A 32 -2.78 9.93 -3.41
C ARG A 32 -1.32 10.35 -3.32
N PRO A 33 -0.39 9.40 -3.09
CA PRO A 33 1.03 9.72 -3.00
C PRO A 33 1.51 10.42 -4.29
N LYS A 34 2.29 11.49 -4.14
CA LYS A 34 2.91 12.17 -5.31
C LYS A 34 3.93 11.27 -6.00
N ASN A 35 4.62 10.45 -5.21
CA ASN A 35 5.58 9.48 -5.69
C ASN A 35 5.29 8.15 -4.99
N VAL A 36 4.73 7.20 -5.74
CA VAL A 36 4.51 5.85 -5.23
C VAL A 36 5.86 5.15 -5.11
N ILE A 37 6.15 4.62 -3.93
CA ILE A 37 7.40 3.88 -3.66
C ILE A 37 7.16 2.37 -3.73
N LYS A 38 8.24 1.58 -3.76
CA LYS A 38 8.11 0.13 -3.72
C LYS A 38 7.71 -0.33 -2.32
N VAL A 39 6.96 -1.41 -2.23
CA VAL A 39 6.62 -2.03 -0.94
C VAL A 39 7.86 -2.50 -0.17
N GLU A 40 8.95 -2.81 -0.88
CA GLU A 40 10.26 -3.13 -0.28
C GLU A 40 10.77 -2.03 0.67
N ASP A 41 10.54 -0.75 0.34
CA ASP A 41 10.99 0.37 1.17
C ASP A 41 10.25 0.38 2.52
N TYR A 42 8.94 0.12 2.51
CA TYR A 42 8.11 -0.03 3.71
C TYR A 42 8.45 -1.29 4.51
N LEU A 43 8.60 -2.43 3.85
CA LEU A 43 8.89 -3.71 4.52
C LEU A 43 10.30 -3.73 5.11
N GLY A 44 11.27 -3.16 4.39
CA GLY A 44 12.69 -3.12 4.79
C GLY A 44 12.94 -2.25 6.01
N ALA A 45 12.12 -1.22 6.23
CA ALA A 45 12.16 -0.39 7.42
C ALA A 45 11.77 -1.13 8.72
N GLN A 46 11.23 -2.35 8.64
CA GLN A 46 10.67 -3.08 9.79
C GLN A 46 11.33 -4.43 10.01
N GLY A 47 11.93 -4.62 11.18
CA GLY A 47 12.61 -5.87 11.54
C GLY A 47 11.73 -7.13 11.46
N ARG A 48 10.42 -7.00 11.65
CA ARG A 48 9.46 -8.13 11.55
C ARG A 48 9.40 -8.77 10.15
N TYR A 49 9.76 -8.04 9.09
CA TYR A 49 9.73 -8.54 7.72
C TYR A 49 11.08 -9.00 7.19
N ARG A 50 12.14 -8.93 8.00
CA ARG A 50 13.51 -9.27 7.59
C ARG A 50 13.64 -10.64 6.91
N HIS A 51 12.84 -11.61 7.32
CA HIS A 51 12.85 -12.96 6.75
C HIS A 51 12.38 -13.00 5.28
N LEU A 52 11.57 -12.04 4.83
CA LEU A 52 11.09 -11.94 3.44
C LEU A 52 12.20 -11.52 2.47
N PHE A 53 13.23 -10.84 2.95
CA PHE A 53 14.35 -10.37 2.13
C PHE A 53 15.43 -11.44 1.85
N LYS A 54 15.22 -12.67 2.33
CA LYS A 54 16.09 -13.78 1.95
C LYS A 54 15.83 -14.17 0.48
N PRO A 55 16.84 -14.58 -0.30
CA PRO A 55 16.68 -14.90 -1.73
C PRO A 55 15.53 -15.87 -2.02
N GLU A 56 15.34 -16.88 -1.17
CA GLU A 56 14.27 -17.88 -1.29
C GLU A 56 12.85 -17.28 -1.19
N ASN A 57 12.70 -16.12 -0.54
CA ASN A 57 11.42 -15.46 -0.29
C ASN A 57 11.16 -14.25 -1.19
N LYS A 58 12.07 -13.91 -2.11
CA LYS A 58 11.92 -12.74 -2.99
C LYS A 58 10.59 -12.72 -3.75
N HIS A 59 10.15 -13.89 -4.21
CA HIS A 59 8.86 -14.08 -4.88
C HIS A 59 7.64 -13.63 -4.03
N VAL A 60 7.76 -13.66 -2.70
CA VAL A 60 6.70 -13.21 -1.79
C VAL A 60 6.56 -11.69 -1.85
N ILE A 61 7.67 -10.96 -1.87
CA ILE A 61 7.66 -9.49 -1.99
C ILE A 61 7.09 -9.08 -3.35
N GLU A 62 7.49 -9.77 -4.43
CA GLU A 62 6.94 -9.53 -5.77
C GLU A 62 5.43 -9.75 -5.82
N ARG A 63 4.93 -10.81 -5.16
CA ARG A 63 3.49 -11.05 -5.02
C ARG A 63 2.80 -9.95 -4.21
N ILE A 64 3.38 -9.52 -3.09
CA ILE A 64 2.81 -8.43 -2.27
C ILE A 64 2.70 -7.14 -3.10
N GLN A 65 3.74 -6.77 -3.86
CA GLN A 65 3.69 -5.59 -4.73
C GLN A 65 2.56 -5.71 -5.76
N LYS A 66 2.45 -6.88 -6.40
CA LYS A 66 1.38 -7.15 -7.37
C LYS A 66 -0.01 -6.99 -6.75
N ASP A 67 -0.23 -7.56 -5.57
CA ASP A 67 -1.51 -7.49 -4.86
C ASP A 67 -1.87 -6.02 -4.48
N ILE A 68 -0.86 -5.23 -4.09
CA ILE A 68 -1.01 -3.79 -3.82
C ILE A 68 -1.42 -3.04 -5.09
N ASP A 69 -0.74 -3.29 -6.21
CA ASP A 69 -1.01 -2.62 -7.48
C ASP A 69 -2.44 -2.96 -7.98
N GLU A 70 -2.84 -4.22 -7.87
CA GLU A 70 -4.19 -4.69 -8.24
C GLU A 70 -5.27 -4.07 -7.34
N ASN A 71 -5.04 -4.04 -6.01
CA ASN A 71 -5.93 -3.41 -5.05
C ASN A 71 -6.06 -1.91 -5.33
N TRP A 72 -4.96 -1.20 -5.58
CA TRP A 72 -5.00 0.21 -5.91
C TRP A 72 -5.78 0.50 -7.19
N ALA A 73 -5.57 -0.29 -8.24
CA ALA A 73 -6.34 -0.16 -9.47
C ALA A 73 -7.83 -0.42 -9.25
N MET A 74 -8.19 -1.36 -8.37
CA MET A 74 -9.58 -1.66 -7.99
C MET A 74 -10.21 -0.51 -7.20
N LEU A 75 -9.51 0.06 -6.22
CA LEU A 75 -10.00 1.22 -5.45
C LEU A 75 -10.28 2.42 -6.36
N GLN A 76 -9.37 2.72 -7.29
CA GLN A 76 -9.56 3.81 -8.24
C GLN A 76 -10.77 3.59 -9.15
N ARG A 77 -10.93 2.39 -9.71
CA ARG A 77 -12.12 2.06 -10.52
C ARG A 77 -13.41 2.16 -9.71
N ARG A 78 -13.38 1.76 -8.43
CA ARG A 78 -14.54 1.83 -7.56
C ARG A 78 -14.93 3.28 -7.26
N GLU A 79 -13.96 4.13 -6.92
CA GLU A 79 -14.19 5.57 -6.74
C GLU A 79 -14.78 6.21 -8.00
N GLU A 80 -14.18 5.95 -9.17
CA GLU A 80 -14.66 6.47 -10.46
C GLU A 80 -16.10 6.06 -10.76
N ALA A 81 -16.46 4.82 -10.40
CA ALA A 81 -17.78 4.27 -10.64
C ALA A 81 -18.85 4.77 -9.64
N ARG A 82 -18.45 5.40 -8.52
CA ARG A 82 -19.35 5.89 -7.45
C ARG A 82 -20.31 4.82 -6.92
N ILE A 83 -19.82 3.60 -6.73
CA ILE A 83 -20.57 2.44 -6.21
C ILE A 83 -19.96 1.87 -4.94
#